data_AF-A0A1C3XU38-F1
#
_entry.id   AF-A0A1C3XU38-F1
#
_cell.length_a   1.000
_cell.length_b   1.000
_cell.length_c   1.000
_cell.angle_alpha   90.00
_cell.angle_beta   90.00
_cell.angle_gamma   90.00
#
_symmetry.space_group_name_H-M   'P 1'
#
loop_
_entity.id
_entity.type
_entity.pdbx_description
1 polymer ?
#
loop_
_entity_poly.entity_id
_entity_poly.type
_entity_poly.pdbx_seq_one_letter_code
_entity_poly.pdbx_strand_id
1 'polypeptide(L)'
;MLNRSAPNVSPEFALTKAEIQLLDRLVKDKNPVSTQRKTLSHYLIKIARLGGYLARANDPPPGNLIRWRGLSRFIDIATGAKL
;
A
#
# COMPACT_ATOMS: atom_id res chain seq x y z
N MET A 1 -15.20 -4.86 -4.83
CA MET A 1 -13.78 -4.51 -4.57
C MET A 1 -13.52 -4.62 -3.07
N LEU A 2 -12.68 -5.55 -2.62
CA LEU A 2 -12.49 -5.89 -1.20
C LEU A 2 -12.18 -4.67 -0.32
N ASN A 3 -11.32 -3.74 -0.76
CA ASN A 3 -11.02 -2.53 0.00
C ASN A 3 -12.21 -1.57 0.17
N ARG A 4 -13.18 -1.57 -0.75
CA ARG A 4 -14.39 -0.74 -0.62
C ARG A 4 -15.37 -1.34 0.38
N SER A 5 -15.49 -2.66 0.36
CA SER A 5 -16.44 -3.39 1.20
C SER A 5 -15.90 -3.61 2.62
N ALA A 6 -14.59 -3.77 2.77
CA ALA A 6 -13.94 -4.11 4.04
C ALA A 6 -12.51 -3.52 4.12
N PRO A 7 -12.35 -2.19 4.24
CA PRO A 7 -11.03 -1.54 4.22
C PRO A 7 -10.14 -1.90 5.41
N ASN A 8 -10.75 -2.32 6.52
CA ASN A 8 -10.09 -2.53 7.81
C ASN A 8 -9.65 -3.98 8.04
N VAL A 9 -9.82 -4.87 7.05
CA VAL A 9 -9.40 -6.27 7.13
C VAL A 9 -7.87 -6.39 7.08
N SER A 10 -7.38 -7.58 7.41
CA SER A 10 -5.96 -7.90 7.27
C SER A 10 -5.47 -7.68 5.83
N PRO A 11 -4.30 -7.07 5.62
CA PRO A 11 -3.68 -6.99 4.30
C PRO A 11 -3.35 -8.38 3.73
N GLU A 12 -3.25 -9.41 4.57
CA GLU A 12 -2.98 -10.78 4.16
C GLU A 12 -4.06 -11.39 3.25
N PHE A 13 -5.26 -10.79 3.20
CA PHE A 13 -6.29 -11.18 2.23
C PHE A 13 -5.94 -10.84 0.78
N ALA A 14 -4.98 -9.94 0.54
CA ALA A 14 -4.59 -9.50 -0.81
C ALA A 14 -3.08 -9.47 -1.05
N LEU A 15 -2.26 -9.53 0.01
CA LEU A 15 -0.81 -9.42 -0.05
C LEU A 15 -0.17 -10.54 0.76
N THR A 16 0.92 -11.09 0.26
CA THR A 16 1.75 -12.04 0.99
C THR A 16 2.55 -11.35 2.10
N LYS A 17 3.03 -12.13 3.07
CA LYS A 17 3.90 -11.60 4.15
C LYS A 17 5.17 -10.94 3.62
N ALA A 18 5.75 -11.49 2.55
CA ALA A 18 6.94 -10.92 1.91
C ALA A 18 6.63 -9.56 1.27
N GLU A 19 5.50 -9.42 0.58
CA GLU A 19 5.05 -8.17 -0.02
C GLU A 19 4.75 -7.10 1.03
N ILE A 20 4.10 -7.49 2.13
CA ILE A 20 3.84 -6.63 3.30
C ILE A 20 5.17 -6.11 3.88
N GLN A 21 6.13 -7.00 4.13
CA GLN A 21 7.45 -6.61 4.64
C GLN A 21 8.22 -5.70 3.67
N LEU A 22 8.13 -5.98 2.37
CA LEU A 22 8.76 -5.15 1.34
C LEU A 22 8.13 -3.75 1.32
N LEU A 23 6.80 -3.65 1.35
CA LEU A 23 6.09 -2.36 1.40
C LEU A 23 6.44 -1.56 2.66
N ASP A 24 6.60 -2.21 3.81
CA ASP A 24 7.05 -1.56 5.04
C ASP A 24 8.46 -0.97 4.93
N ARG A 25 9.36 -1.62 4.19
CA ARG A 25 10.71 -1.11 3.93
C ARG A 25 10.71 0.03 2.90
N LEU A 26 9.92 -0.10 1.83
CA LEU A 26 9.84 0.87 0.74
C LEU A 26 9.14 2.17 1.13
N VAL A 27 8.08 2.05 1.94
CA VAL A 27 7.20 3.17 2.29
C VAL A 27 7.08 3.26 3.80
N LYS A 28 7.90 4.14 4.39
CA LYS A 28 7.88 4.44 5.82
C LYS A 28 6.57 5.13 6.22
N ASP A 29 6.10 4.77 7.41
CA ASP A 29 4.93 5.39 8.03
C ASP A 29 5.31 6.74 8.63
N LYS A 30 4.47 7.75 8.40
CA LYS A 30 4.70 9.10 8.95
C LYS A 30 4.51 9.13 10.47
N ASN A 31 3.53 8.39 10.99
CA ASN A 31 3.22 8.28 12.42
C ASN A 31 3.02 6.80 12.80
N PRO A 32 4.07 6.09 13.25
CA PRO A 32 3.97 4.66 13.58
C PRO A 32 2.92 4.36 14.66
N VAL A 33 2.68 5.29 15.59
CA VAL A 33 1.70 5.16 16.69
C VAL A 33 0.25 5.09 16.18
N SER A 34 -0.13 5.91 15.19
CA SER A 34 -1.49 5.86 14.60
C SER A 34 -1.67 4.71 13.61
N THR A 35 -0.58 4.01 13.27
CA THR A 35 -0.55 2.94 12.27
C THR A 35 -0.66 1.55 12.91
N GLN A 36 -1.01 1.48 14.20
CA GLN A 36 -1.13 0.23 14.96
C GLN A 36 -2.06 -0.82 14.31
N ARG A 37 -3.04 -0.40 13.50
CA ARG A 37 -3.80 -1.31 12.64
C ARG A 37 -3.30 -1.22 11.21
N LYS A 38 -2.35 -2.09 10.88
CA LYS A 38 -1.87 -2.41 9.54
C LYS A 38 -3.02 -3.05 8.72
N THR A 39 -3.93 -2.25 8.19
CA THR A 39 -5.12 -2.71 7.42
C THR A 39 -4.84 -2.85 5.92
N LEU A 40 -5.72 -3.53 5.18
CA LEU A 40 -5.66 -3.59 3.72
C LEU A 40 -5.62 -2.19 3.09
N SER A 41 -6.46 -1.27 3.55
CA SER A 41 -6.48 0.11 3.04
C SER A 41 -5.14 0.82 3.26
N HIS A 42 -4.50 0.59 4.41
CA HIS A 42 -3.19 1.14 4.71
C HIS A 42 -2.12 0.70 3.70
N TYR A 43 -2.05 -0.59 3.36
CA TYR A 43 -1.09 -1.07 2.35
C TYR A 43 -1.44 -0.64 0.93
N LEU A 44 -2.72 -0.51 0.60
CA LEU A 44 -3.12 0.04 -0.70
C LEU A 44 -2.74 1.51 -0.84
N ILE A 45 -2.71 2.28 0.25
CA ILE A 45 -2.14 3.63 0.27
C ILE A 45 -0.62 3.56 0.07
N LYS A 46 0.11 2.62 0.70
CA LYS A 46 1.55 2.43 0.44
C LYS A 46 1.83 2.16 -1.04
N ILE A 47 1.04 1.28 -1.67
CA ILE A 47 1.13 1.01 -3.12
C ILE A 47 0.86 2.29 -3.92
N ALA A 48 -0.22 3.01 -3.62
CA ALA A 48 -0.54 4.27 -4.32
C ALA A 48 0.58 5.32 -4.19
N ARG A 49 1.29 5.37 -3.05
CA ARG A 49 2.44 6.28 -2.85
C ARG A 49 3.60 5.96 -3.79
N LEU A 50 3.83 4.68 -4.11
CA LEU A 50 4.80 4.29 -5.15
C LEU A 50 4.40 4.82 -6.54
N GLY A 51 3.09 4.98 -6.77
CA GLY A 51 2.53 5.55 -8.00
C GLY A 51 2.46 7.09 -8.03
N GLY A 52 2.98 7.77 -7.00
CA GLY A 52 3.00 9.23 -6.89
C GLY A 52 1.90 9.85 -6.03
N TYR A 53 1.08 9.05 -5.33
CA TYR A 53 0.14 9.58 -4.35
C TYR A 53 0.89 10.18 -3.13
N LEU A 54 0.56 11.41 -2.72
CA LEU A 54 1.28 12.09 -1.64
C LEU A 54 0.81 11.69 -0.24
N ALA A 55 -0.45 11.25 -0.12
CA ALA A 55 -1.09 10.93 1.16
C ALA A 55 -0.95 12.07 2.19
N ARG A 56 -1.41 13.27 1.81
CA ARG A 56 -1.61 14.41 2.72
C ARG A 56 -2.96 14.28 3.41
N ALA A 57 -3.14 14.99 4.53
CA ALA A 57 -4.32 14.87 5.39
C ALA A 57 -5.65 15.07 4.64
N ASN A 58 -5.67 15.95 3.64
CA ASN A 58 -6.87 16.32 2.88
C ASN A 58 -6.84 15.83 1.42
N ASP A 59 -5.91 14.92 1.07
CA ASP A 59 -5.93 14.34 -0.28
C ASP A 59 -7.14 13.40 -0.41
N PRO A 60 -7.87 13.44 -1.55
CA PRO A 60 -8.94 12.48 -1.81
C PRO A 60 -8.37 11.06 -1.98
N PRO A 61 -9.18 10.00 -1.78
CA PRO A 61 -8.74 8.63 -1.99
C PRO A 61 -8.07 8.43 -3.36
N PRO A 62 -7.02 7.59 -3.47
CA PRO A 62 -6.26 7.47 -4.70
C PRO A 62 -7.11 6.93 -5.84
N GLY A 63 -7.09 7.66 -6.96
CA GLY A 63 -7.72 7.26 -8.21
C GLY A 63 -7.17 5.93 -8.75
N ASN A 64 -7.93 5.30 -9.65
CA ASN A 64 -7.57 3.98 -10.20
C ASN A 64 -6.21 4.02 -10.92
N LEU A 65 -5.94 5.08 -11.68
CA LEU A 65 -4.69 5.27 -12.42
C LEU A 65 -3.46 5.23 -11.48
N ILE A 66 -3.50 5.98 -10.38
CA ILE A 66 -2.39 6.06 -9.43
C ILE A 66 -2.20 4.73 -8.69
N ARG A 67 -3.29 4.03 -8.38
CA ARG A 67 -3.23 2.67 -7.83
C ARG A 67 -2.55 1.69 -8.78
N TRP A 68 -2.89 1.72 -10.07
CA TRP A 68 -2.26 0.87 -11.09
C TRP A 68 -0.78 1.20 -11.30
N ARG A 69 -0.43 2.48 -11.41
CA ARG A 69 0.98 2.91 -11.51
C ARG A 69 1.79 2.44 -10.30
N GLY A 70 1.23 2.58 -9.10
CA GLY A 70 1.84 2.11 -7.87
C GLY A 70 2.02 0.60 -7.84
N LEU A 71 1.02 -0.15 -8.31
CA LEU A 71 1.08 -1.60 -8.37
C LEU A 71 2.12 -2.09 -9.38
N SER A 72 2.17 -1.52 -10.59
CA SER A 72 3.21 -1.86 -11.58
C SER A 72 4.61 -1.65 -11.00
N ARG A 73 4.87 -0.48 -10.40
CA ARG A 73 6.17 -0.19 -9.78
C ARG A 73 6.47 -1.12 -8.61
N PHE A 74 5.46 -1.51 -7.83
CA PHE A 74 5.62 -2.46 -6.74
C PHE A 74 6.05 -3.85 -7.25
N ILE A 75 5.41 -4.36 -8.30
CA ILE A 75 5.73 -5.65 -8.90
C ILE A 75 7.14 -5.66 -9.50
N ASP A 76 7.55 -4.58 -10.17
CA ASP A 76 8.92 -4.45 -10.71
C ASP A 76 9.97 -4.57 -9.59
N ILE A 77 9.76 -3.84 -8.47
CA ILE A 77 10.65 -3.90 -7.31
C ILE A 77 10.62 -5.28 -6.64
N ALA A 78 9.42 -5.86 -6.46
CA ALA A 78 9.26 -7.16 -5.82
C ALA A 78 9.91 -8.29 -6.63
N THR A 79 9.90 -8.17 -7.96
CA THR A 79 10.60 -9.09 -8.87
C THR A 79 12.11 -8.92 -8.72
N GLY A 80 12.62 -7.68 -8.74
CA GLY A 80 14.04 -7.41 -8.58
C GLY A 80 14.60 -7.78 -7.20
N ALA A 81 13.79 -7.71 -6.13
CA ALA A 81 14.20 -8.06 -4.78
C ALA A 81 14.19 -9.58 -4.48
N LYS A 82 13.63 -10.40 -5.37
CA LYS A 82 13.65 -11.87 -5.27
C LYS A 82 14.86 -12.51 -5.98
N LEU A 83 15.58 -11.74 -6.79
CA LEU A 83 16.89 -12.10 -7.34
C LEU A 83 17.98 -11.88 -6.28
#